data_AF-A0A842QHB3-F1
#
_entry.id   AF-A0A842QHB3-F1
#
_cell.length_a   1.000
_cell.length_b   1.000
_cell.length_c   1.000
_cell.angle_alpha   90.00
_cell.angle_beta   90.00
_cell.angle_gamma   90.00
#
_symmetry.space_group_name_H-M   'P 1'
#
loop_
_entity.id
_entity.type
_entity.pdbx_description
1 polymer ?
#
loop_
_entity_poly.entity_id
_entity_poly.type
_entity_poly.pdbx_seq_one_letter_code
_entity_poly.pdbx_strand_id
1 'polypeptide(L)'
;MPSVEISSVIYDLLANSIERSDVFEDVDSTVEQVLKGFLAKRDLFGRMHAPFSTILMNCVDDLVALRKLLEGVDWQSRSKPIEEATARLKEAEDTLREQAIELNEEYK
;
A
#
# COMPACT_ATOMS: atom_id res chain seq x y z
N MET A 1 -7.97 21.05 -10.36
CA MET A 1 -7.46 19.70 -10.01
C MET A 1 -8.65 18.86 -9.55
N PRO A 2 -8.72 17.56 -9.87
CA PRO A 2 -9.74 16.68 -9.31
C PRO A 2 -9.59 16.64 -7.78
N SER A 3 -10.70 16.80 -7.05
CA SER A 3 -10.72 16.67 -5.59
C SER A 3 -10.71 15.20 -5.22
N VAL A 4 -9.77 14.78 -4.38
CA VAL A 4 -9.70 13.42 -3.83
C VAL A 4 -10.28 13.46 -2.42
N GLU A 5 -11.35 12.71 -2.17
CA GLU A 5 -11.89 12.54 -0.82
C GLU A 5 -11.03 11.54 -0.05
N ILE A 6 -10.48 11.97 1.08
CA ILE A 6 -9.72 11.14 2.00
C ILE A 6 -10.61 10.83 3.20
N SER A 7 -10.67 9.55 3.57
CA SER A 7 -11.31 9.13 4.82
C SER A 7 -10.75 9.92 6.00
N SER A 8 -11.62 10.39 6.90
CA SER A 8 -11.21 11.14 8.10
C SER A 8 -10.20 10.35 8.95
N VAL A 9 -10.36 9.03 9.05
CA VAL A 9 -9.42 8.16 9.77
C VAL A 9 -8.03 8.17 9.14
N ILE A 10 -7.95 8.13 7.80
CA ILE A 10 -6.66 8.18 7.09
C ILE A 10 -6.04 9.57 7.23
N TYR A 11 -6.85 10.63 7.14
CA TYR A 11 -6.40 11.99 7.34
C TYR A 11 -5.78 12.17 8.73
N ASP A 12 -6.46 11.73 9.78
CA ASP A 12 -5.97 11.84 11.16
C ASP A 12 -4.68 11.03 11.37
N LEU A 13 -4.55 9.85 10.77
CA LEU A 13 -3.33 9.04 10.83
C LEU A 13 -2.15 9.71 10.13
N LEU A 14 -2.39 10.33 8.98
CA LEU A 14 -1.37 11.08 8.24
C LEU A 14 -0.95 12.32 9.02
N ALA A 15 -1.90 13.11 9.53
CA ALA A 15 -1.63 14.29 10.33
C ALA A 15 -0.76 13.95 11.55
N ASN A 16 -1.13 12.90 12.31
CA ASN A 16 -0.34 12.42 13.45
C ASN A 16 1.07 11.94 13.06
N SER A 17 1.24 11.38 11.86
CA SER A 17 2.54 10.92 11.37
C SER A 17 3.42 12.08 10.91
N ILE A 18 2.83 13.11 10.31
CA ILE A 18 3.50 14.33 9.86
C ILE A 18 4.00 15.15 11.04
N GLU A 19 3.20 15.31 12.10
CA GLU A 19 3.63 16.00 13.33
C GLU A 19 4.90 15.39 13.96
N ARG A 20 5.19 14.12 13.64
CA ARG A 20 6.33 13.36 14.16
C ARG A 20 7.43 13.14 13.14
N SER A 21 7.32 13.71 11.95
CA SER A 21 8.25 13.50 10.83
C SER A 21 8.93 14.79 10.41
N ASP A 22 10.25 14.74 10.24
CA ASP A 22 11.03 15.85 9.68
C ASP A 22 10.99 15.90 8.14
N VAL A 23 10.31 14.93 7.51
CA VAL A 23 10.34 14.72 6.05
C VAL A 23 9.09 15.24 5.36
N PHE A 24 7.95 15.22 6.05
CA PHE A 24 6.65 15.55 5.47
C PHE A 24 6.15 16.89 6.06
N GLU A 25 5.74 17.82 5.19
CA GLU A 25 5.35 19.18 5.60
C GLU A 25 3.85 19.28 5.94
N ASP A 26 2.99 18.65 5.13
CA ASP A 26 1.54 18.64 5.33
C ASP A 26 0.87 17.39 4.72
N VAL A 27 -0.40 17.16 5.07
CA VAL A 27 -1.17 15.98 4.64
C VAL A 27 -1.37 15.97 3.14
N ASP A 28 -1.68 17.13 2.55
CA ASP A 28 -2.03 17.24 1.13
C ASP A 28 -0.84 16.92 0.22
N SER A 29 0.35 17.46 0.54
CA SER A 29 1.61 17.20 -0.15
C SER A 29 2.04 15.74 0.01
N THR A 30 1.86 15.15 1.20
CA THR A 30 2.15 13.74 1.46
C THR A 30 1.26 12.84 0.59
N VAL A 31 -0.03 13.12 0.55
CA VAL A 31 -0.99 12.40 -0.29
C VAL A 31 -0.65 12.55 -1.77
N GLU A 32 -0.31 13.76 -2.21
CA GLU A 32 0.09 14.01 -3.59
C GLU A 32 1.35 13.21 -3.97
N GLN A 33 2.36 13.15 -3.08
CA GLN A 33 3.57 12.35 -3.30
C GLN A 33 3.27 10.86 -3.39
N VAL A 34 2.43 10.33 -2.49
CA VAL A 34 2.02 8.92 -2.50
C VAL A 34 1.27 8.59 -3.79
N LEU A 35 0.33 9.44 -4.21
CA LEU A 35 -0.43 9.25 -5.45
C LEU A 35 0.46 9.34 -6.68
N LYS A 36 1.40 10.29 -6.74
CA LYS A 36 2.41 10.37 -7.82
C LYS A 36 3.28 9.13 -7.87
N GLY A 37 3.73 8.63 -6.72
CA GLY A 37 4.50 7.39 -6.61
C GLY A 37 3.71 6.17 -7.12
N PHE A 38 2.44 6.06 -6.75
CA PHE A 38 1.55 5.02 -7.24
C PHE A 38 1.36 5.08 -8.75
N LEU A 39 1.06 6.28 -9.30
CA LEU A 39 0.90 6.46 -10.75
C LEU A 39 2.19 6.14 -11.51
N ALA A 40 3.34 6.55 -10.99
CA ALA A 40 4.63 6.23 -11.58
C ALA A 40 4.91 4.72 -11.58
N LYS A 41 4.61 4.01 -10.48
CA LYS A 41 4.69 2.55 -10.42
C LYS A 41 3.73 1.90 -11.41
N ARG A 42 2.49 2.37 -11.52
CA ARG A 42 1.50 1.86 -12.49
C ARG A 42 1.96 2.04 -13.94
N ASP A 43 2.50 3.22 -14.28
CA ASP A 43 3.07 3.49 -15.60
C ASP A 43 4.30 2.61 -15.88
N LEU A 44 5.12 2.36 -14.86
CA LEU A 44 6.24 1.44 -14.94
C LEU A 44 5.76 -0.01 -15.20
N PHE A 45 4.74 -0.48 -14.49
CA PHE A 45 4.15 -1.80 -14.70
C PHE A 45 3.56 -1.95 -16.10
N GLY A 46 2.93 -0.92 -16.65
CA GLY A 46 2.44 -0.93 -18.03
C GLY A 46 3.54 -0.92 -19.10
N ARG A 47 4.76 -0.47 -18.75
CA ARG A 47 5.92 -0.41 -19.65
C ARG A 47 6.90 -1.56 -19.48
N MET A 48 6.85 -2.27 -18.36
CA MET A 48 7.69 -3.44 -18.15
C MET A 48 7.18 -4.59 -19.00
N HIS A 49 8.04 -5.13 -19.88
CA HIS A 49 7.87 -6.45 -20.49
C HIS A 49 7.98 -7.61 -19.46
N ALA A 50 7.81 -7.32 -18.17
CA ALA A 50 7.87 -8.31 -17.12
C ALA A 50 6.61 -9.19 -17.19
N PRO A 51 6.73 -10.51 -16.96
CA PRO A 51 5.57 -11.37 -16.84
C PRO A 51 4.60 -10.82 -15.79
N PHE A 52 3.30 -10.92 -16.06
CA PHE A 52 2.28 -10.39 -15.16
C PHE A 52 2.39 -10.97 -13.73
N SER A 53 2.80 -12.24 -13.60
CA SER A 53 3.13 -12.87 -12.32
C SER A 53 4.23 -12.14 -11.53
N THR A 54 5.23 -11.57 -12.21
CA THR A 54 6.29 -10.77 -11.57
C THR A 54 5.75 -9.44 -11.05
N ILE A 55 4.82 -8.83 -11.79
CA ILE A 55 4.14 -7.60 -11.35
C ILE A 55 3.32 -7.87 -10.08
N LEU A 56 2.56 -8.97 -10.07
CA LEU A 56 1.77 -9.38 -8.90
C LEU A 56 2.66 -9.63 -7.67
N MET A 57 3.80 -10.30 -7.85
CA MET A 57 4.75 -10.54 -6.75
C MET A 57 5.38 -9.24 -6.21
N ASN A 58 5.67 -8.26 -7.07
CA ASN A 58 6.14 -6.95 -6.60
C ASN A 58 5.06 -6.22 -5.77
N CYS A 59 3.79 -6.32 -6.17
CA CYS A 59 2.69 -5.79 -5.39
C CYS A 59 2.57 -6.48 -4.02
N VAL A 60 2.80 -7.80 -3.96
CA VAL A 60 2.85 -8.54 -2.69
C VAL A 60 3.94 -8.01 -1.78
N ASP A 61 5.14 -7.76 -2.30
CA ASP A 61 6.25 -7.24 -1.50
C ASP A 61 5.95 -5.85 -0.91
N ASP A 62 5.30 -4.98 -1.70
CA ASP A 62 4.81 -3.68 -1.23
C ASP A 62 3.77 -3.83 -0.08
N LEU A 63 2.82 -4.76 -0.22
CA LEU A 63 1.80 -5.02 0.80
C LEU A 63 2.39 -5.61 2.08
N VAL A 64 3.33 -6.56 1.97
CA VAL A 64 4.04 -7.15 3.11
C VAL A 64 4.79 -6.08 3.91
N ALA A 65 5.45 -5.15 3.22
CA ALA A 65 6.15 -4.05 3.86
C ALA A 65 5.18 -3.15 4.64
N LEU A 66 4.04 -2.81 4.05
CA LEU A 66 3.00 -2.00 4.69
C LEU A 66 2.38 -2.72 5.89
N ARG A 67 2.07 -4.01 5.77
CA ARG A 67 1.51 -4.81 6.88
C ARG A 67 2.49 -4.88 8.06
N LYS A 68 3.76 -5.16 7.80
CA LYS A 68 4.81 -5.18 8.85
C LYS A 68 4.97 -3.83 9.53
N LEU A 69 4.84 -2.74 8.77
CA LEU A 69 4.86 -1.40 9.32
C LEU A 69 3.67 -1.19 10.26
N LEU A 70 2.45 -1.54 9.85
CA LEU A 70 1.26 -1.44 10.70
C LEU A 70 1.34 -2.33 11.96
N GLU A 71 1.90 -3.54 11.84
CA GLU A 71 2.15 -4.45 12.97
C GLU A 71 3.20 -3.91 13.96
N GLY A 72 4.16 -3.12 13.47
CA GLY A 72 5.29 -2.60 14.24
C GLY A 72 5.05 -1.26 14.92
N VAL A 73 4.00 -0.53 14.57
CA VAL A 73 3.67 0.72 15.26
C VAL A 73 2.94 0.41 16.57
N ASP A 74 3.52 0.86 17.69
CA ASP A 74 2.95 0.76 19.04
C ASP A 74 1.83 1.79 19.23
N TRP A 75 0.70 1.54 18.58
CA TRP A 75 -0.53 2.28 18.81
C TRP A 75 -1.08 1.83 20.17
N GLN A 76 -1.22 2.75 21.14
CA GLN A 76 -1.58 2.49 22.54
C GLN A 76 -2.90 1.71 22.79
N SER A 77 -3.57 1.28 21.74
CA SER A 77 -4.39 0.08 21.76
C SER A 77 -4.40 -0.45 20.32
N ARG A 78 -4.33 -1.77 20.12
CA ARG A 78 -4.67 -2.40 18.85
C ARG A 78 -6.13 -2.06 18.54
N SER A 79 -6.34 -0.90 17.94
CA SER A 79 -7.67 -0.44 17.60
C SER A 79 -8.20 -1.41 16.55
N LYS A 80 -9.46 -1.83 16.70
CA LYS A 80 -10.15 -2.71 15.76
C LYS A 80 -9.92 -2.34 14.27
N PRO A 81 -9.89 -1.04 13.88
CA PRO A 81 -9.56 -0.64 12.51
C PRO A 81 -8.18 -1.10 12.00
N ILE A 82 -7.17 -1.13 12.87
CA ILE A 82 -5.80 -1.56 12.48
C ILE A 82 -5.77 -3.07 12.30
N GLU A 83 -6.44 -3.82 13.16
CA GLU A 83 -6.56 -5.28 13.00
C GLU A 83 -7.30 -5.62 11.71
N GLU A 84 -8.40 -4.91 11.41
CA GLU A 84 -9.14 -5.05 10.16
C GLU A 84 -8.30 -4.69 8.94
N ALA A 85 -7.54 -3.58 8.99
CA ALA A 85 -6.63 -3.19 7.91
C ALA A 85 -5.52 -4.24 7.68
N THR A 86 -4.92 -4.74 8.76
CA THR A 86 -3.86 -5.76 8.72
C THR A 86 -4.39 -7.07 8.13
N ALA A 87 -5.61 -7.47 8.50
CA ALA A 87 -6.28 -8.65 7.96
C ALA A 87 -6.57 -8.52 6.46
N ARG A 88 -7.07 -7.36 6.00
CA ARG A 88 -7.31 -7.09 4.58
C ARG A 88 -6.03 -7.05 3.76
N LEU A 89 -4.96 -6.48 4.30
CA LEU A 89 -3.66 -6.50 3.64
C LEU A 89 -3.17 -7.93 3.46
N LYS A 90 -3.33 -8.78 4.48
CA LYS A 90 -2.98 -10.20 4.38
C LYS A 90 -3.83 -10.95 3.36
N GLU A 91 -5.13 -10.72 3.31
CA GLU A 91 -6.02 -11.32 2.31
C GLU A 91 -5.63 -10.92 0.87
N ALA A 92 -5.25 -9.66 0.67
CA ALA A 92 -4.73 -9.18 -0.60
C ALA A 92 -3.36 -9.78 -0.94
N GLU A 93 -2.45 -9.92 0.04
CA GLU A 93 -1.17 -10.63 -0.14
C GLU A 93 -1.40 -12.06 -0.62
N ASP A 94 -2.28 -12.81 0.05
CA ASP A 94 -2.56 -14.22 -0.25
C ASP A 94 -3.17 -14.37 -1.65
N THR A 95 -4.16 -13.53 -1.99
CA THR A 95 -4.82 -13.53 -3.31
C THR A 95 -3.83 -13.26 -4.44
N LEU A 96 -2.97 -12.25 -4.29
CA LEU A 96 -2.00 -11.90 -5.32
C LEU A 96 -0.91 -12.97 -5.48
N ARG A 97 -0.50 -13.62 -4.38
CA ARG A 97 0.43 -14.77 -4.43
C ARG A 97 -0.19 -15.95 -5.18
N GLU A 98 -1.43 -16.29 -4.87
CA GLU A 98 -2.16 -17.39 -5.52
C GLU A 98 -2.27 -17.14 -7.02
N GLN A 99 -2.74 -15.96 -7.43
CA GLN A 99 -2.84 -15.60 -8.85
C GLN A 99 -1.48 -15.61 -9.56
N ALA A 100 -0.41 -15.16 -8.89
CA ALA A 100 0.93 -15.19 -9.47
C ALA A 100 1.44 -16.63 -9.69
N ILE A 101 1.09 -17.56 -8.81
CA ILE A 101 1.42 -18.98 -8.94
C ILE A 101 0.63 -19.61 -10.09
N GLU A 102 -0.69 -19.40 -10.14
CA GLU A 102 -1.56 -19.90 -11.21
C GLU A 102 -1.07 -19.45 -12.59
N LEU A 103 -0.77 -18.16 -12.75
CA LEU A 103 -0.23 -17.61 -14.00
C LEU A 103 1.15 -18.18 -14.36
N ASN A 104 1.97 -18.55 -13.39
CA ASN A 104 3.26 -19.19 -13.67
C ASN A 104 3.11 -20.67 -14.05
N GLU A 105 2.03 -21.33 -13.61
CA GLU A 105 1.71 -22.71 -13.97
C GLU A 105 1.00 -22.80 -15.32
N GLU A 106 0.11 -21.85 -15.65
CA GLU A 106 -0.63 -21.81 -16.92
C GLU A 106 0.27 -21.48 -18.13
N TYR A 107 1.38 -20.76 -17.92
CA TYR A 107 2.32 -20.35 -18.97
C TYR A 107 3.62 -21.18 -19.01
N LYS A 108 3.66 -22.33 -18.33
CA LYS A 108 4.73 -23.35 -18.43
C LYS A 108 4.42 -24.40 -19.51
#